data_AF-A0A2N5T990-F1
#
_entry.id   AF-A0A2N5T990-F1
#
_cell.length_a   1.000
_cell.length_b   1.000
_cell.length_c   1.000
_cell.angle_alpha   90.00
_cell.angle_beta   90.00
_cell.angle_gamma   90.00
#
_symmetry.space_group_name_H-M   'P 1'
#
loop_
_entity.id
_entity.type
_entity.pdbx_description
1 polymer ?
#
loop_
_entity_poly.entity_id
_entity_poly.type
_entity_poly.pdbx_seq_one_letter_code
_entity_poly.pdbx_strand_id
1 'polypeptide(L)'
;MKDKHFNAKKMKVLADRASNYCERTLQIQKTNKIGQQIARAEANHVNMEIMKQSEDDLPNDLAREFLQLQKQSIINDLRAQMKEKQAGNQPMTSTSNDQQELPTSSVPPSDQAGFDLSSNAGDLEENGDFEAEIDPSLS
;
A
#
# COMPACT_ATOMS: atom_id res chain seq x y z
N MET A 1 5.64 -35.23 29.47
CA MET A 1 6.76 -34.91 28.54
C MET A 1 6.33 -34.84 27.06
N LYS A 2 5.38 -35.68 26.61
CA LYS A 2 4.92 -35.73 25.21
C LYS A 2 4.23 -34.45 24.72
N ASP A 3 3.42 -33.79 25.55
CA ASP A 3 2.66 -32.60 25.13
C ASP A 3 3.55 -31.36 24.91
N LYS A 4 4.61 -31.21 25.72
CA LYS A 4 5.61 -30.15 25.52
C LYS A 4 6.34 -30.30 24.19
N HIS A 5 6.66 -31.54 23.80
CA HIS A 5 7.31 -31.84 22.53
C HIS A 5 6.36 -31.61 21.34
N PHE A 6 5.09 -31.99 21.47
CA PHE A 6 4.07 -31.72 20.45
C PHE A 6 3.85 -30.21 20.24
N ASN A 7 3.72 -29.45 21.33
CA ASN A 7 3.57 -27.99 21.27
C ASN A 7 4.81 -27.31 20.67
N ALA A 8 6.03 -27.74 21.04
CA ALA A 8 7.26 -27.23 20.44
C ALA A 8 7.30 -27.47 18.91
N LYS A 9 6.90 -28.67 18.45
CA LYS A 9 6.82 -28.98 17.02
C LYS A 9 5.80 -28.09 16.30
N LYS A 10 4.62 -27.88 16.90
CA LYS A 10 3.59 -26.98 16.36
C LYS A 10 4.09 -25.55 16.24
N MET A 11 4.74 -25.03 17.28
CA MET A 11 5.32 -23.68 17.27
C MET A 11 6.39 -23.53 16.20
N LYS A 12 7.27 -24.52 16.04
CA LYS A 12 8.28 -24.51 14.97
C LYS A 12 7.64 -24.44 13.58
N VAL A 13 6.66 -25.30 13.30
CA VAL A 13 5.97 -25.31 12.00
C VAL A 13 5.28 -23.97 11.73
N LEU A 14 4.65 -23.37 12.73
CA LEU A 14 4.03 -22.05 12.59
C LEU A 14 5.07 -20.95 12.33
N ALA A 15 6.20 -20.96 13.04
CA ALA A 15 7.28 -20.01 12.84
C ALA A 15 7.90 -20.14 11.44
N ASP A 16 8.18 -21.36 10.98
CA ASP A 16 8.73 -21.63 9.64
C ASP A 16 7.76 -21.14 8.55
N ARG A 17 6.45 -21.43 8.70
CA ARG A 17 5.41 -20.96 7.76
C ARG A 17 5.32 -19.43 7.74
N ALA A 18 5.33 -18.79 8.90
CA ALA A 18 5.28 -17.34 9.01
C ALA A 18 6.52 -16.68 8.37
N SER A 19 7.72 -17.21 8.64
CA SER A 19 8.96 -16.72 8.04
C SER A 19 8.94 -16.85 6.52
N ASN A 20 8.54 -18.02 6.00
CA ASN A 20 8.45 -18.26 4.55
C ASN A 20 7.46 -17.31 3.87
N TYR A 21 6.31 -17.05 4.51
CA TYR A 21 5.33 -16.10 4.01
C TYR A 21 5.87 -14.67 3.97
N CYS A 22 6.52 -14.23 5.05
CA CYS A 22 7.15 -12.92 5.13
C CYS A 22 8.25 -12.77 4.06
N GLU A 23 9.11 -13.78 3.91
CA GLU A 23 10.16 -13.78 2.90
C GLU A 23 9.59 -13.66 1.48
N ARG A 24 8.56 -14.46 1.15
CA ARG A 24 7.89 -14.38 -0.15
C ARG A 24 7.32 -12.98 -0.42
N THR A 25 6.67 -12.39 0.58
CA THR A 25 6.10 -11.05 0.47
C THR A 25 7.19 -10.00 0.23
N LEU A 26 8.32 -10.09 0.94
CA LEU A 26 9.47 -9.20 0.73
C LEU A 26 10.06 -9.34 -0.68
N GLN A 27 10.15 -10.56 -1.22
CA GLN A 27 10.63 -10.77 -2.58
C GLN A 27 9.69 -10.13 -3.62
N ILE A 28 8.38 -10.28 -3.44
CA ILE A 28 7.38 -9.62 -4.32
C ILE A 28 7.54 -8.10 -4.27
N GLN A 29 7.67 -7.52 -3.07
CA GLN A 29 7.88 -6.07 -2.93
C GLN A 29 9.15 -5.59 -3.63
N LYS A 30 10.25 -6.34 -3.51
CA LYS A 30 11.50 -6.04 -4.22
C LYS A 30 11.31 -6.09 -5.73
N THR A 31 10.68 -7.14 -6.24
CA THR A 31 10.40 -7.28 -7.68
C THR A 31 9.50 -6.16 -8.19
N ASN A 32 8.45 -5.79 -7.46
CA ASN A 32 7.56 -4.69 -7.82
C ASN A 32 8.31 -3.36 -7.87
N LYS A 33 9.22 -3.11 -6.92
CA LYS A 33 10.06 -1.91 -6.91
C LYS A 33 10.98 -1.86 -8.14
N ILE A 34 11.58 -2.99 -8.52
CA ILE A 34 12.42 -3.09 -9.72
C ILE A 34 11.55 -2.84 -10.97
N GLY A 35 10.39 -3.48 -11.09
CA GLY A 35 9.47 -3.27 -12.21
C GLY A 35 9.04 -1.81 -12.35
N GLN A 36 8.76 -1.13 -11.24
CA GLN A 36 8.44 0.30 -11.26
C GLN A 36 9.63 1.15 -11.73
N GLN A 37 10.86 0.81 -11.34
CA GLN A 37 12.06 1.51 -11.81
C GLN A 37 12.28 1.29 -13.31
N ILE A 38 12.08 0.06 -13.80
CA ILE A 38 12.18 -0.28 -15.23
C ILE A 38 11.15 0.52 -16.02
N ALA A 39 9.87 0.47 -15.63
CA ALA A 39 8.81 1.20 -16.32
C ALA A 39 9.08 2.72 -16.38
N ARG A 40 9.61 3.30 -15.29
CA ARG A 40 10.05 4.71 -15.26
C ARG A 40 11.22 4.96 -16.21
N ALA A 41 12.21 4.07 -16.25
CA ALA A 41 13.36 4.21 -17.14
C ALA A 41 12.96 4.11 -18.62
N GLU A 42 12.08 3.17 -18.97
CA GLU A 42 11.54 3.01 -20.32
C GLU A 42 10.74 4.23 -20.75
N ALA A 43 9.84 4.73 -19.90
CA ALA A 43 9.10 5.96 -20.18
C ALA A 43 10.04 7.15 -20.41
N ASN A 44 11.08 7.30 -19.57
CA ASN A 44 12.09 8.35 -19.75
C ASN A 44 12.88 8.18 -21.05
N HIS A 45 13.20 6.95 -21.43
CA HIS A 45 13.92 6.67 -22.67
C HIS A 45 13.08 7.05 -23.90
N VAL A 46 11.81 6.64 -23.94
CA VAL A 46 10.88 7.03 -25.00
C VAL A 46 10.72 8.55 -25.07
N ASN A 47 10.55 9.21 -23.91
CA ASN A 47 10.46 10.66 -23.85
C ASN A 47 11.72 11.34 -24.40
N MET A 48 12.91 10.81 -24.11
CA MET A 48 14.15 11.32 -24.68
C MET A 48 14.21 11.16 -26.20
N GLU A 49 13.82 10.00 -26.73
CA GLU A 49 13.80 9.77 -28.17
C GLU A 49 12.83 10.72 -28.88
N ILE A 50 11.64 10.97 -28.32
CA ILE A 50 10.69 11.97 -28.82
C ILE A 50 11.31 13.38 -28.78
N MET A 51 11.94 13.75 -27.66
CA MET A 51 12.56 15.07 -27.50
C MET A 51 13.74 15.30 -28.47
N LYS A 52 14.45 14.23 -28.85
CA LYS A 52 15.60 14.27 -29.77
C LYS A 52 15.20 14.48 -31.24
N GLN A 53 14.00 14.07 -31.63
CA GLN A 53 13.53 14.23 -33.02
C GLN A 53 13.44 15.70 -33.40
N SER A 54 13.96 16.05 -34.59
CA SER A 54 13.78 17.38 -35.15
C SER A 54 12.43 17.50 -35.84
N GLU A 55 11.81 18.68 -35.72
CA GLU A 55 10.60 19.00 -36.48
C GLU A 55 10.90 19.21 -37.97
N ASP A 56 12.13 19.62 -38.28
CA ASP A 56 12.58 19.85 -39.66
C ASP A 56 12.73 18.55 -40.47
N ASP A 57 12.90 17.42 -39.78
CA ASP A 57 13.06 16.10 -40.42
C ASP A 57 11.71 15.48 -40.85
N LEU A 58 10.59 16.10 -40.46
CA LEU A 58 9.25 15.57 -40.71
C LEU A 58 8.67 16.15 -42.01
N PRO A 59 8.11 15.33 -42.90
CA PRO A 59 7.72 15.76 -44.25
C PRO A 59 6.38 16.53 -44.32
N ASN A 60 5.50 16.42 -43.32
CA ASN A 60 4.18 17.05 -43.35
C ASN A 60 3.90 17.88 -42.08
N ASP A 61 3.02 18.87 -42.23
CA ASP A 61 2.65 19.81 -41.15
C ASP A 61 2.00 19.11 -39.96
N LEU A 62 1.10 18.15 -40.21
CA LEU A 62 0.40 17.40 -39.15
C LEU A 62 1.37 16.63 -38.24
N ALA A 63 2.42 16.03 -38.82
CA ALA A 63 3.42 15.26 -38.08
C ALA A 63 4.31 16.17 -37.24
N ARG A 64 4.61 17.39 -37.74
CA ARG A 64 5.28 18.43 -36.96
C ARG A 64 4.44 18.88 -35.78
N GLU A 65 3.16 19.20 -36.00
CA GLU A 65 2.23 19.58 -34.93
C GLU A 65 2.08 18.46 -33.89
N PHE A 66 1.96 17.21 -34.33
CA PHE A 66 1.88 16.07 -33.41
C PHE A 66 3.14 15.93 -32.55
N LEU A 67 4.33 16.03 -33.15
CA LEU A 67 5.59 15.98 -32.41
C LEU A 67 5.69 17.14 -31.40
N GLN A 68 5.29 18.36 -31.79
CA GLN A 68 5.24 19.51 -30.89
C GLN A 68 4.32 19.25 -29.69
N LEU A 69 3.12 18.71 -29.93
CA LEU A 69 2.18 18.37 -28.85
C LEU A 69 2.74 17.31 -27.91
N GLN A 70 3.40 16.27 -28.44
CA GLN A 70 4.05 15.25 -27.62
C GLN A 70 5.15 15.84 -26.74
N LYS A 71 6.06 16.64 -27.32
CA LYS A 71 7.13 17.33 -26.58
C LYS A 71 6.54 18.26 -25.50
N GLN A 72 5.48 18.98 -25.84
CA GLN A 72 4.82 19.89 -24.89
C GLN A 72 4.17 19.13 -23.73
N SER A 73 3.56 17.98 -23.98
CA SER A 73 3.02 17.09 -22.93
C SER A 73 4.13 16.64 -21.98
N ILE A 74 5.25 16.15 -22.52
CA ILE A 74 6.40 15.68 -21.72
C ILE A 74 6.93 16.83 -20.82
N ILE A 75 7.07 18.03 -21.37
CA ILE A 75 7.53 19.20 -20.61
C ILE A 75 6.55 19.55 -19.49
N ASN A 76 5.24 19.48 -19.75
CA ASN A 76 4.22 19.78 -18.75
C ASN A 76 4.22 18.75 -17.61
N ASP A 77 4.36 17.47 -17.94
CA ASP A 77 4.46 16.40 -16.95
C ASP A 77 5.71 16.57 -16.08
N LEU A 78 6.86 16.93 -16.67
CA LEU A 78 8.09 17.22 -15.93
C LEU A 78 7.90 18.44 -15.00
N ARG A 79 7.22 19.49 -15.45
CA ARG A 79 6.88 20.65 -14.59
C ARG A 79 5.97 20.26 -13.44
N ALA A 80 4.97 19.40 -13.68
CA ALA A 80 4.08 18.91 -12.64
C ALA A 80 4.86 18.11 -11.58
N GLN A 81 5.74 17.20 -12.00
CA GLN A 81 6.60 16.42 -11.09
C GLN A 81 7.53 17.32 -10.26
N MET A 82 8.08 18.39 -10.83
CA MET A 82 8.91 19.34 -10.08
C MET A 82 8.11 20.09 -9.01
N LYS A 83 6.87 20.50 -9.33
CA LYS A 83 5.98 21.17 -8.37
C LYS A 83 5.56 20.24 -7.23
N GLU A 84 5.22 18.99 -7.54
CA GLU A 84 4.87 17.98 -6.54
C GLU A 84 6.03 17.74 -5.56
N LYS A 85 7.25 17.58 -6.08
CA LYS A 85 8.46 17.42 -5.24
C LYS A 85 8.76 18.64 -4.36
N GLN A 86 8.43 19.85 -4.81
CA GLN A 86 8.58 21.06 -3.99
C GLN A 86 7.52 21.16 -2.90
N ALA A 87 6.28 20.74 -3.16
CA ALA A 87 5.20 20.75 -2.18
C ALA A 87 5.40 19.71 -1.06
N GLY A 88 5.97 18.55 -1.37
CA GLY A 88 6.26 17.48 -0.39
C GLY A 88 7.43 17.74 0.56
N ASN A 89 8.22 18.80 0.35
CA ASN A 89 9.36 19.18 1.20
C ASN A 89 9.02 20.22 2.28
N GLN A 90 7.74 20.57 2.47
CA GLN A 90 7.30 21.34 3.64
C GLN A 90 7.35 20.42 4.87
N PRO A 91 8.13 20.73 5.93
CA PRO A 91 8.18 19.90 7.11
C PRO A 91 6.83 19.97 7.84
N MET A 92 6.14 18.83 7.93
CA MET A 92 5.04 18.65 8.88
C MET A 92 5.62 18.61 10.30
N THR A 93 5.94 19.77 10.87
CA THR A 93 6.16 19.90 12.31
C THR A 93 4.80 20.03 12.99
N SER A 94 4.35 18.98 13.67
CA SER A 94 3.78 19.02 15.02
C SER A 94 2.99 17.74 15.34
N THR A 95 3.66 16.77 15.94
CA THR A 95 3.07 15.94 16.99
C THR A 95 3.94 16.11 18.22
N SER A 96 3.61 17.11 19.04
CA SER A 96 4.16 17.22 20.39
C SER A 96 3.27 16.39 21.31
N ASN A 97 3.79 15.24 21.75
CA ASN A 97 3.35 14.60 22.97
C ASN A 97 3.79 15.46 24.16
N ASP A 98 2.93 15.55 25.17
CA ASP A 98 3.16 15.69 26.62
C ASP A 98 1.81 16.16 27.18
N GLN A 99 1.10 15.40 28.02
CA GLN A 99 1.45 15.12 29.41
C GLN A 99 0.73 13.86 29.91
N GLN A 100 1.48 12.94 30.50
CA GLN A 100 0.98 11.97 31.48
C GLN A 100 1.00 12.62 32.86
N GLU A 101 -0.16 12.84 33.47
CA GLU A 101 -0.26 13.00 34.93
C GLU A 101 -1.22 11.92 35.46
N LEU A 102 -0.68 11.06 36.34
CA LEU A 102 -1.47 10.19 37.22
C LEU A 102 -2.32 11.04 38.18
N PRO A 103 -3.43 10.49 38.68
CA PRO A 103 -3.54 10.47 40.13
C PRO A 103 -3.94 9.12 40.72
N THR A 104 -3.51 9.02 41.96
CA THR A 104 -3.58 7.95 42.96
C THR A 104 -4.99 7.49 43.33
N SER A 105 -5.16 6.17 43.40
CA SER A 105 -5.87 5.39 44.44
C SER A 105 -6.98 6.09 45.26
N SER A 106 -8.21 5.61 45.11
CA SER A 106 -9.12 5.29 46.23
C SER A 106 -10.25 4.35 45.74
N VAL A 107 -10.41 3.23 46.43
CA VAL A 107 -11.51 2.22 46.37
C VAL A 107 -12.08 2.18 47.81
N PRO A 108 -13.33 1.77 48.17
CA PRO A 108 -14.45 1.04 47.50
C PRO A 108 -15.87 1.66 47.84
N PRO A 109 -17.07 0.99 47.82
CA PRO A 109 -17.43 -0.42 47.51
C PRO A 109 -18.67 -0.69 46.61
N SER A 110 -18.76 -1.96 46.22
CA SER A 110 -19.94 -2.83 46.04
C SER A 110 -20.93 -2.66 44.87
N ASP A 111 -21.02 -3.78 44.16
CA ASP A 111 -22.22 -4.42 43.59
C ASP A 111 -22.97 -3.71 42.46
N GLN A 112 -22.78 -4.19 41.23
CA GLN A 112 -23.79 -5.01 40.53
C GLN A 112 -23.35 -5.40 39.13
N ALA A 113 -23.88 -6.55 38.71
CA ALA A 113 -23.70 -7.20 37.43
C ALA A 113 -24.13 -6.32 36.23
N GLY A 114 -23.54 -6.60 35.07
CA GLY A 114 -24.08 -6.14 33.78
C GLY A 114 -23.01 -5.94 32.73
N PHE A 115 -22.72 -6.98 31.95
CA PHE A 115 -22.20 -6.78 30.60
C PHE A 115 -23.27 -6.02 29.81
N ASP A 116 -23.01 -4.78 29.43
CA ASP A 116 -23.85 -4.06 28.47
C ASP A 116 -22.98 -3.54 27.32
N LEU A 117 -22.92 -4.35 26.26
CA LEU A 117 -22.47 -3.91 24.94
C LEU A 117 -23.67 -3.24 24.26
N SER A 118 -23.91 -1.98 24.60
CA SER A 118 -24.90 -1.16 23.89
C SER A 118 -24.31 -0.65 22.58
N SER A 119 -24.58 -1.42 21.54
CA SER A 119 -25.19 -1.01 20.28
C SER A 119 -24.95 0.43 19.80
N ASN A 120 -24.19 0.56 18.71
CA ASN A 120 -24.52 1.56 17.69
C ASN A 120 -25.08 0.81 16.48
N ALA A 121 -26.41 0.80 16.37
CA ALA A 121 -27.13 0.24 15.24
C ALA A 121 -26.94 1.16 14.02
N GLY A 122 -26.36 0.58 12.97
CA GLY A 122 -26.32 1.14 11.62
C GLY A 122 -26.75 0.05 10.65
N ASP A 123 -28.04 -0.22 10.65
CA ASP A 123 -28.90 -0.66 9.56
C ASP A 123 -28.23 -1.11 8.25
N LEU A 124 -28.27 -2.41 7.97
CA LEU A 124 -28.55 -2.94 6.63
C LEU A 124 -29.08 -4.37 6.78
N GLU A 125 -30.40 -4.52 6.70
CA GLU A 125 -31.03 -5.84 6.59
C GLU A 125 -30.82 -6.48 5.20
N GLU A 126 -30.89 -7.81 5.24
CA GLU A 126 -31.57 -8.66 4.26
C GLU A 126 -30.73 -9.45 3.22
N ASN A 127 -30.33 -10.66 3.66
CA ASN A 127 -30.48 -11.98 3.04
C ASN A 127 -29.88 -12.27 1.65
N GLY A 128 -28.91 -13.20 1.63
CA GLY A 128 -28.47 -13.92 0.44
C GLY A 128 -27.46 -15.02 0.77
N ASP A 129 -27.98 -16.22 1.00
CA ASP A 129 -27.34 -17.53 1.15
C ASP A 129 -26.01 -17.69 0.37
N PHE A 130 -24.91 -18.03 1.04
CA PHE A 130 -23.64 -18.41 0.41
C PHE A 130 -23.16 -19.74 1.00
N GLU A 131 -23.81 -20.82 0.56
CA GLU A 131 -23.26 -22.18 0.64
C GLU A 131 -21.92 -22.19 -0.10
N ALA A 132 -20.81 -22.11 0.65
CA ALA A 132 -19.47 -22.32 0.11
C ALA A 132 -19.28 -23.83 -0.11
N GLU A 133 -19.62 -24.29 -1.31
CA GLU A 133 -19.34 -25.64 -1.80
C GLU A 133 -17.81 -25.86 -1.80
N ILE A 134 -17.33 -26.69 -0.85
CA ILE A 134 -15.92 -27.07 -0.75
C ILE A 134 -15.65 -28.14 -1.81
N ASP A 135 -14.78 -27.84 -2.78
CA ASP A 135 -14.31 -28.78 -3.80
C ASP A 135 -13.54 -29.95 -3.16
N PRO A 136 -14.01 -31.20 -3.28
CA PRO A 136 -13.38 -32.37 -2.68
C PRO A 136 -12.10 -32.82 -3.42
N SER A 137 -11.70 -32.17 -4.51
CA SER A 137 -10.51 -32.55 -5.29
C SER A 137 -9.17 -32.05 -4.71
N LEU A 138 -9.19 -31.29 -3.60
CA LEU A 138 -7.98 -30.74 -2.97
C LEU A 138 -7.39 -31.61 -1.83
N SER A 139 -7.55 -32.94 -1.88
CA SER A 139 -6.77 -33.88 -1.04
C SER A 139 -5.75 -34.67 -1.85
#